data_AF-A0A8F1MC34-F1
#
_entry.id   AF-A0A8F1MC34-F1
#
_cell.length_a   1.000
_cell.length_b   1.000
_cell.length_c   1.000
_cell.angle_alpha   90.00
_cell.angle_beta   90.00
_cell.angle_gamma   90.00
#
_symmetry.space_group_name_H-M   'P 1'
#
loop_
_entity.id
_entity.type
_entity.pdbx_description
1 polymer ?
#
loop_
_entity_poly.entity_id
_entity_poly.type
_entity_poly.pdbx_seq_one_letter_code
_entity_poly.pdbx_strand_id
1 'polypeptide(L)' 'MLSKGRRVLIQGRLRQDSWEDKDTGKRQSRIEVTASDVTFLDGPSGDNSGSATPKTTKKEEVVTEIDDKPIDLSEIPF' A
#
# COMPACT_ATOMS: atom_id res chain seq x y z
N MET A 1 9.67 10.41 4.56
CA MET A 1 8.94 11.02 5.69
C MET A 1 7.51 10.50 5.73
N LEU A 2 6.90 10.47 6.91
CA LEU A 2 5.51 10.04 7.09
C LEU A 2 4.56 11.18 6.72
N SER A 3 3.56 10.88 5.89
CA SER A 3 2.51 11.80 5.48
C SER A 3 1.18 11.06 5.34
N LYS A 4 0.06 11.77 5.42
CA LYS A 4 -1.27 11.18 5.24
C LYS A 4 -1.37 10.53 3.85
N GLY A 5 -1.89 9.30 3.81
CA GLY A 5 -2.04 8.53 2.57
C GLY A 5 -0.82 7.71 2.17
N ARG A 6 0.34 7.90 2.84
CA ARG A 6 1.54 7.10 2.60
C ARG A 6 1.36 5.67 3.11
N ARG A 7 1.78 4.67 2.34
CA ARG A 7 1.75 3.26 2.76
C ARG A 7 2.98 2.93 3.60
N VAL A 8 2.73 2.32 4.76
CA VAL A 8 3.76 1.91 5.71
C VAL A 8 3.41 0.55 6.29
N LEU A 9 4.45 -0.26 6.56
CA LEU A 9 4.38 -1.44 7.41
C LEU A 9 4.88 -1.04 8.80
N ILE A 10 4.10 -1.32 9.83
CA ILE A 10 4.44 -1.03 11.23
C ILE A 10 4.52 -2.36 11.97
N GLN A 11 5.68 -2.62 12.59
CA GLN A 11 5.88 -3.77 13.48
C GLN A 11 6.00 -3.26 14.91
N GLY A 12 5.30 -3.91 15.85
CA GLY A 12 5.29 -3.46 17.24
C GLY A 12 4.35 -4.28 18.12
N ARG A 13 3.90 -3.67 19.21
CA ARG A 13 3.01 -4.29 20.20
C ARG A 13 1.64 -3.63 20.20
N LEU A 14 0.58 -4.45 20.18
CA LEU A 14 -0.78 -3.99 20.39
C LEU A 14 -0.98 -3.61 21.87
N ARG A 15 -1.57 -2.44 22.10
CA ARG A 15 -1.89 -1.92 23.42
C ARG A 15 -3.34 -1.46 23.45
N GLN A 16 -4.02 -1.76 24.55
CA GLN A 16 -5.36 -1.28 24.82
C GLN A 16 -5.35 -0.54 26.15
N ASP A 17 -5.74 0.73 26.11
CA ASP A 17 -5.89 1.57 27.29
C ASP A 17 -7.38 1.80 27.57
N SER A 18 -7.73 1.85 28.86
CA SER A 18 -9.05 2.29 29.31
C SER A 18 -8.88 3.29 30.42
N TRP A 19 -9.60 4.41 30.32
CA TRP A 19 -9.58 5.49 31.31
C TRP A 19 -10.99 6.04 31.50
N GLU A 20 -11.19 6.78 32.58
CA GLU A 20 -12.41 7.55 32.82
C GLU A 20 -12.21 8.97 32.30
N ASP A 21 -13.10 9.40 31.42
CA ASP A 21 -13.12 10.75 30.88
C ASP A 21 -13.48 11.75 31.99
N LYS A 22 -12.62 12.74 32.22
CA LYS A 22 -12.75 13.66 33.36
C LYS A 22 -13.93 14.61 33.24
N ASP A 23 -14.38 14.91 32.03
CA ASP A 23 -15.46 15.85 31.78
C ASP A 23 -16.83 15.15 31.85
N THR A 24 -16.89 13.89 31.43
CA THR A 24 -18.15 13.15 31.29
C THR A 24 -18.31 12.00 32.27
N GLY A 25 -17.26 11.59 33.00
CA GLY A 25 -17.24 10.42 33.89
C GLY A 25 -17.40 9.08 33.15
N LYS A 26 -17.37 9.09 31.80
CA LYS A 26 -17.60 7.90 31.00
C LYS A 26 -16.30 7.12 30.84
N ARG A 27 -16.40 5.79 30.93
CA ARG A 27 -15.27 4.91 30.64
C ARG A 27 -15.02 4.86 29.14
N GLN A 28 -13.81 5.25 28.72
CA GLN A 28 -13.34 5.24 27.35
C GLN A 28 -12.33 4.12 27.14
N SER A 29 -12.14 3.75 25.87
CA SER A 29 -11.12 2.79 25.44
C SER A 29 -10.38 3.29 24.21
N ARG A 30 -9.10 2.96 24.11
CA ARG A 30 -8.24 3.24 22.95
C ARG A 30 -7.41 2.02 22.65
N ILE A 31 -7.39 1.65 21.37
CA ILE A 31 -6.51 0.61 20.84
C ILE A 31 -5.43 1.31 20.03
N GLU A 32 -4.18 0.99 20.31
CA GLU A 32 -3.02 1.55 19.62
C GLU A 32 -1.93 0.50 19.41
N VAL A 33 -1.05 0.75 18.45
CA VAL A 33 0.15 -0.06 18.23
C VAL A 33 1.36 0.76 18.65
N THR A 34 2.08 0.31 19.67
CA THR A 34 3.38 0.87 20.02
C THR A 34 4.40 0.34 19.02
N ALA A 35 4.81 1.20 18.08
CA ALA A 35 5.72 0.84 17.00
C ALA A 35 7.15 0.61 17.52
N SER A 36 7.76 -0.49 17.07
CA SER A 36 9.18 -0.79 17.27
C SER A 36 9.97 -0.59 15.98
N ASP A 37 9.36 -0.88 14.83
CA ASP A 37 9.94 -0.64 13.50
C ASP A 37 8.87 -0.08 12.54
N VAL A 38 9.31 0.77 11.61
CA VAL A 38 8.47 1.36 10.57
C VAL A 38 9.18 1.27 9.23
N THR A 39 8.59 0.52 8.30
CA THR A 39 9.07 0.38 6.93
C THR A 39 8.13 1.14 5.97
N PHE A 40 8.69 2.03 5.16
CA PHE A 40 7.93 2.76 4.14
C PHE A 40 7.80 1.89 2.88
N LEU A 41 6.58 1.70 2.40
CA LEU A 41 6.29 0.83 1.25
C LEU A 41 6.22 1.59 -0.08
N ASP A 42 6.18 2.92 -0.02
CA ASP A 42 6.18 3.76 -1.21
C ASP A 42 7.61 4.00 -1.70
N GLY A 43 7.80 3.96 -3.03
CA GLY A 43 9.05 4.32 -3.69
C GLY A 43 9.50 5.75 -3.33
N PRO A 44 10.75 6.13 -3.68
CA PRO A 44 11.25 7.49 -3.42
C PRO A 44 10.21 8.48 -3.91
N SER A 45 9.65 9.24 -2.99
CA SER A 45 8.59 10.21 -3.27
C SER A 45 9.17 11.15 -4.31
N GLY A 46 8.67 11.06 -5.55
CA GLY A 46 8.90 12.04 -6.59
C GLY A 46 8.38 13.36 -6.05
N ASP A 47 9.29 14.13 -5.47
CA ASP A 47 9.09 15.55 -5.28
C ASP A 47 8.73 16.09 -6.66
N ASN A 48 7.53 16.63 -6.77
CA ASN A 48 7.05 17.32 -7.95
C ASN A 48 7.81 18.66 -8.06
N SER A 49 9.10 18.57 -8.35
CA SER A 49 9.92 19.66 -8.89
C SER A 49 10.10 19.38 -10.38
N GLY A 50 9.57 20.29 -11.18
CA GLY A 50 9.25 20.05 -12.58
C GLY A 50 10.45 19.83 -13.52
N SER A 51 10.07 19.33 -14.70
CA SER A 51 10.79 19.39 -15.97
C SER A 51 12.02 18.49 -16.14
N ALA A 52 11.77 17.27 -16.62
CA ALA A 52 12.35 16.79 -17.88
C ALA A 52 11.61 15.53 -18.32
N THR A 53 10.91 15.61 -19.45
CA THR A 53 10.44 14.44 -20.18
C THR A 53 11.64 13.72 -20.80
N PRO A 54 11.87 12.42 -20.54
CA PRO A 54 12.55 11.59 -21.51
C PRO A 54 11.49 11.05 -22.45
N LYS A 55 11.43 11.61 -23.67
CA LYS A 55 10.88 10.89 -24.82
C LYS A 55 11.61 9.56 -24.93
N THR A 56 10.98 8.47 -24.53
CA THR A 56 11.44 7.13 -24.88
C THR A 56 10.33 6.45 -25.67
N THR A 57 10.44 6.68 -26.98
CA THR A 57 10.12 5.77 -28.08
C THR A 57 9.31 4.53 -27.71
N LYS A 58 8.03 4.58 -28.13
CA LYS A 58 7.24 3.50 -28.72
C LYS A 58 7.98 2.15 -28.78
N LYS A 59 7.61 1.22 -27.90
CA LYS A 59 7.75 -0.21 -28.14
C LYS A 59 6.34 -0.78 -28.22
N GLU A 60 5.86 -0.92 -29.45
CA GLU A 60 4.73 -1.77 -29.80
C GLU A 60 5.11 -3.19 -29.39
N GLU A 61 4.59 -3.66 -28.26
CA GLU A 61 4.44 -5.10 -28.04
C GLU A 61 3.17 -5.52 -28.77
N VAL A 62 3.38 -6.39 -29.75
CA VAL A 62 2.36 -7.05 -30.54
C VAL A 62 1.46 -7.81 -29.58
N VAL A 63 0.24 -7.30 -29.34
CA VAL A 63 -0.87 -8.15 -28.93
C VAL A 63 -1.14 -9.02 -30.15
N THR A 64 -0.57 -10.22 -30.19
CA THR A 64 -0.99 -11.24 -31.15
C THR A 64 -2.47 -11.45 -30.94
N GLU A 65 -3.23 -11.39 -32.04
CA GLU A 65 -4.67 -11.60 -32.11
C GLU A 65 -5.14 -12.64 -31.09
N ILE A 66 -6.12 -12.25 -30.27
CA ILE A 66 -6.89 -13.18 -29.45
C ILE A 66 -7.72 -13.98 -30.46
N ASP A 67 -7.17 -15.12 -30.89
CA ASP A 67 -7.92 -16.09 -31.69
C ASP A 67 -8.99 -16.70 -30.78
N ASP A 68 -10.24 -16.76 -31.27
CA ASP A 68 -11.44 -17.15 -30.51
C ASP A 68 -11.50 -18.68 -30.30
N LYS A 69 -10.34 -19.30 -30.11
CA LYS A 69 -10.18 -20.73 -29.87
C LYS A 69 -10.42 -21.01 -28.39
N PRO A 70 -11.21 -22.04 -28.05
CA PRO A 70 -11.38 -22.45 -26.67
C PRO A 70 -10.02 -22.84 -26.09
N ILE A 71 -9.73 -22.31 -24.90
CA ILE A 71 -8.52 -22.63 -24.14
C ILE A 71 -8.50 -24.12 -23.82
N ASP A 72 -7.41 -24.81 -24.20
CA ASP A 72 -7.22 -26.22 -23.90
C ASP A 72 -6.83 -26.40 -22.42
N LEU A 73 -7.77 -26.90 -21.63
CA LEU A 73 -7.61 -27.11 -20.19
C LEU A 73 -6.79 -28.36 -19.85
N SER A 74 -6.36 -29.15 -20.84
CA SER A 74 -5.56 -30.37 -20.64
C SER A 74 -4.06 -30.10 -20.44
N GLU A 75 -3.58 -28.90 -20.75
CA GLU A 75 -2.17 -28.49 -20.58
C GLU A 75 -1.88 -27.89 -19.20
N ILE A 76 -2.89 -27.60 -18.38
CA ILE A 76 -2.70 -27.03 -17.05
C ILE A 76 -2.34 -28.18 -16.07
N PRO A 77 -1.15 -28.16 -15.44
CA PRO A 77 -0.76 -29.19 -14.46
C PRO A 77 -1.58 -29.09 -13.17
N PHE A 78 -1.87 -30.25 -12.55
CA PHE A 78 -2.51 -30.34 -11.23
C PHE A 78 -1.59 -29.91 -10.07
#